data_AF-A0A7C9F8Z6-F1
#
_entry.id   AF-A0A7C9F8Z6-F1
#
_cell.length_a   1.000
_cell.length_b   1.000
_cell.length_c   1.000
_cell.angle_alpha   90.00
_cell.angle_beta   90.00
_cell.angle_gamma   90.00
#
_symmetry.space_group_name_H-M   'P 1'
#
loop_
_entity.id
_entity.type
_entity.pdbx_description
1 polymer ?
#
loop_
_entity_poly.entity_id
_entity_poly.type
_entity_poly.pdbx_seq_one_letter_code
_entity_poly.pdbx_strand_id
1 'polypeptide(L)' 'MNVLKSKYRTGIANPAVEPSRVATIKLSPPFPRKPNLWVLYFYGGNDQIVRTWYYDSPAKRQKDLDQVLMQCPDLKLM' A
#
# COMPACT_ATOMS: atom_id res chain seq x y z
N MET A 1 -17.00 8.93 -4.25
CA MET A 1 -16.04 8.49 -3.21
C MET A 1 -14.64 8.54 -3.80
N ASN A 2 -13.68 9.17 -3.12
CA ASN A 2 -12.29 9.24 -3.59
C ASN A 2 -11.57 7.95 -3.22
N VAL A 3 -10.95 7.30 -4.21
CA VAL A 3 -10.16 6.07 -4.04
C VAL A 3 -8.67 6.39 -4.14
N LEU A 4 -7.85 5.70 -3.36
CA LEU A 4 -6.40 5.78 -3.45
C LEU A 4 -5.95 5.01 -4.69
N LYS A 5 -5.08 5.63 -5.48
CA LYS A 5 -4.52 5.04 -6.70
C LYS A 5 -3.00 5.12 -6.64
N SER A 6 -2.35 3.99 -6.85
CA SER A 6 -0.90 3.94 -7.00
C SER A 6 -0.48 4.66 -8.28
N LYS A 7 0.58 5.47 -8.20
CA LYS A 7 1.23 6.07 -9.38
C LYS A 7 2.06 5.04 -10.16
N TYR A 8 2.43 3.94 -9.51
CA TYR A 8 3.34 2.93 -10.04
C TYR A 8 2.58 1.63 -10.36
N ARG A 9 1.77 1.67 -11.42
CA ARG A 9 1.09 0.47 -11.92
C ARG A 9 2.09 -0.39 -12.69
N THR A 10 2.72 -1.34 -12.01
CA THR A 10 3.46 -2.42 -12.66
C THR A 10 2.45 -3.50 -13.07
N GLY A 11 2.58 -4.09 -14.28
CA GLY A 11 1.80 -5.21 -14.83
C GLY A 11 0.48 -5.60 -14.12
N ILE A 12 0.57 -6.35 -13.01
CA ILE A 12 -0.54 -6.65 -12.10
C ILE A 12 -0.93 -5.35 -11.38
N ALA A 13 -1.80 -4.58 -12.05
CA ALA A 13 -2.13 -3.22 -11.67
C ALA A 13 -2.51 -3.11 -10.19
N ASN A 14 -1.71 -2.36 -9.41
CA ASN A 14 -2.01 -1.94 -8.05
C ASN A 14 -3.44 -1.40 -7.97
N PRO A 15 -4.42 -2.21 -7.51
CA PRO A 15 -5.83 -1.89 -7.66
C PRO A 15 -6.18 -0.72 -6.75
N ALA A 16 -7.18 0.05 -7.14
CA ALA A 16 -7.63 1.16 -6.31
C ALA A 16 -8.07 0.69 -4.91
N VAL A 17 -7.78 1.49 -3.90
CA VAL A 17 -8.14 1.21 -2.51
C VAL A 17 -9.18 2.21 -2.04
N GLU A 18 -10.24 1.72 -1.42
CA GLU A 18 -11.23 2.56 -0.75
C GLU A 18 -10.73 2.90 0.66
N PRO A 19 -10.40 4.17 0.97
CA PRO A 19 -9.87 4.55 2.27
C PRO A 19 -10.76 4.13 3.44
N SER A 20 -12.08 4.20 3.26
CA SER A 20 -13.08 3.85 4.28
C SER A 20 -13.02 2.39 4.74
N ARG A 21 -12.36 1.52 3.98
CA ARG A 21 -12.17 0.11 4.32
C ARG A 21 -10.84 -0.17 5.00
N VAL A 22 -9.93 0.81 5.05
CA VAL A 22 -8.58 0.66 5.59
C VAL A 22 -8.54 1.27 7.00
N ALA A 23 -8.03 0.49 7.94
CA ALA A 23 -7.72 0.93 9.29
C ALA A 23 -6.22 1.20 9.45
N THR A 24 -5.36 0.37 8.86
CA THR A 24 -3.90 0.46 9.01
C THR A 24 -3.17 0.11 7.73
N ILE A 25 -1.95 0.63 7.60
CA ILE A 25 -1.03 0.32 6.50
C ILE A 25 0.21 -0.33 7.09
N LYS A 26 0.71 -1.40 6.46
CA LYS A 26 1.96 -2.06 6.85
C LYS A 26 2.91 -2.17 5.66
N LEU A 27 4.19 -1.97 5.91
CA LEU A 27 5.25 -2.23 4.93
C LEU A 27 5.65 -3.69 4.99
N SER A 28 5.89 -4.31 3.84
CA SER A 28 6.47 -5.65 3.84
C SER A 28 7.89 -5.65 4.39
N PRO A 29 8.26 -6.68 5.16
CA PRO A 29 9.65 -6.98 5.40
C PRO A 29 10.34 -7.36 4.07
N PRO A 30 11.68 -7.35 4.01
CA PRO A 30 12.42 -7.88 2.86
C PRO A 30 12.01 -9.34 2.59
N PHE A 31 11.70 -9.68 1.34
CA PHE A 31 11.41 -11.06 0.93
C PHE A 31 12.69 -11.76 0.47
N PRO A 32 13.23 -12.74 1.22
CA PRO A 32 14.50 -13.37 0.86
C PRO A 32 14.47 -14.06 -0.52
N ARG A 33 13.30 -14.59 -0.90
CA ARG A 33 13.08 -15.27 -2.19
C ARG A 33 12.81 -14.32 -3.37
N LYS A 34 12.49 -13.05 -3.09
CA LYS A 34 12.19 -12.02 -4.09
C LYS A 34 12.73 -10.67 -3.60
N PRO A 35 14.06 -10.46 -3.63
CA PRO A 35 14.71 -9.29 -3.02
C PRO A 35 14.28 -7.95 -3.64
N ASN A 36 13.80 -7.97 -4.89
CA ASN A 36 13.32 -6.78 -5.60
C ASN A 36 11.81 -6.55 -5.45
N LEU A 37 11.11 -7.35 -4.65
CA LEU A 37 9.68 -7.17 -4.41
C LEU A 37 9.44 -6.39 -3.13
N TRP A 38 8.78 -5.26 -3.27
CA TRP A 38 8.38 -4.41 -2.16
C TRP A 38 6.87 -4.33 -2.13
N VAL A 39 6.28 -4.47 -0.95
CA VAL A 39 4.83 -4.55 -0.82
C VAL A 39 4.34 -3.55 0.22
N LEU A 40 3.18 -2.96 -0.06
CA LEU A 40 2.42 -2.11 0.84
C LEU A 40 1.06 -2.76 1.06
N TYR A 41 0.77 -3.11 2.30
CA TYR A 41 -0.44 -3.80 2.70
C TYR A 41 -1.43 -2.83 3.31
N PHE A 42 -2.67 -2.91 2.87
CA PHE A 42 -3.79 -2.16 3.43
C PHE A 42 -4.66 -3.12 4.24
N TYR A 43 -4.78 -2.86 5.54
CA TYR A 43 -5.51 -3.69 6.48
C TYR A 43 -6.81 -3.01 6.91
N GLY A 44 -7.89 -3.78 7.07
CA GLY A 44 -9.16 -3.32 7.63
C GLY A 44 -9.22 -3.49 9.16
N GLY A 45 -10.35 -3.13 9.77
CA GLY A 45 -10.53 -3.13 11.24
C GLY A 45 -10.36 -4.47 11.96
N ASN A 46 -10.32 -5.59 11.24
CA ASN A 46 -10.15 -6.94 11.79
C ASN A 46 -8.79 -7.57 11.40
N ASP A 47 -7.75 -6.75 11.15
CA ASP A 47 -6.45 -7.18 10.64
C ASP A 47 -6.52 -8.02 9.34
N GLN A 48 -7.62 -7.90 8.59
CA GLN A 48 -7.77 -8.52 7.28
C GLN A 48 -7.12 -7.67 6.21
N ILE A 49 -6.39 -8.29 5.29
CA ILE A 49 -5.82 -7.60 4.13
C ILE A 49 -6.97 -7.21 3.20
N VAL A 50 -7.17 -5.91 3.04
CA VAL A 50 -8.14 -5.33 2.11
C VAL A 50 -7.53 -5.26 0.73
N ARG A 51 -6.30 -4.77 0.61
CA ARG A 51 -5.57 -4.63 -0.66
C ARG A 51 -4.06 -4.72 -0.45
N THR A 52 -3.39 -4.96 -1.57
CA THR A 52 -1.94 -5.09 -1.63
C THR A 52 -1.42 -4.34 -2.85
N TRP A 53 -0.41 -3.50 -2.65
CA TRP A 53 0.32 -2.84 -3.74
C TRP A 53 1.75 -3.39 -3.82
N TYR A 54 2.21 -3.64 -5.04
CA TYR A 54 3.49 -4.23 -5.35
C TYR A 54 4.38 -3.22 -6.08
N TYR A 55 5.67 -3.27 -5.77
CA TYR A 55 6.68 -2.38 -6.33
C TYR A 55 7.97 -3.14 -6.59
N ASP A 56 8.70 -2.69 -7.60
CA ASP A 56 10.04 -3.16 -7.96
C ASP A 56 11.15 -2.39 -7.23
N SER A 57 10.82 -1.32 -6.49
CA SER A 57 11.77 -0.52 -5.75
C SER A 57 11.19 0.04 -4.44
N PRO A 58 12.03 0.22 -3.41
CA PRO A 58 11.58 0.79 -2.13
C PRO A 58 11.19 2.26 -2.28
N ALA A 59 11.85 3.00 -3.18
CA ALA A 59 11.57 4.40 -3.43
C ALA A 59 10.17 4.64 -4.03
N LYS A 60 9.72 3.77 -4.95
CA LYS A 60 8.35 3.85 -5.51
C LYS A 60 7.30 3.55 -4.43
N ARG A 61 7.54 2.52 -3.61
CA ARG A 61 6.69 2.19 -2.46
C ARG A 61 6.55 3.37 -1.50
N GLN A 62 7.67 4.02 -1.15
CA GLN A 62 7.67 5.16 -0.22
C GLN A 62 6.89 6.35 -0.79
N LYS A 63 7.08 6.70 -2.07
CA LYS A 63 6.36 7.81 -2.70
C LYS A 63 4.85 7.62 -2.70
N ASP A 64 4.37 6.40 -2.94
CA ASP A 64 2.93 6.10 -2.86
C ASP A 64 2.44 6.08 -1.39
N LEU A 65 3.24 5.58 -0.44
CA LEU A 65 2.91 5.66 0.98
C LEU A 65 2.73 7.11 1.44
N ASP A 66 3.69 7.99 1.14
CA ASP A 66 3.66 9.40 1.53
C ASP A 66 2.40 10.09 0.96
N GLN A 67 2.06 9.78 -0.30
CA GLN A 67 0.84 10.29 -0.91
C GLN A 67 -0.42 9.77 -0.23
N VAL A 68 -0.47 8.48 0.14
CA VAL A 68 -1.63 7.91 0.85
C VAL A 68 -1.80 8.59 2.21
N LEU A 69 -0.71 8.76 2.98
CA LEU A 69 -0.74 9.42 4.28
C LEU A 69 -1.14 10.90 4.17
N MET A 70 -0.73 11.58 3.09
CA MET A 70 -1.17 12.95 2.81
C MET A 70 -2.66 13.04 2.48
N GLN A 71 -3.23 12.06 1.77
CA GLN A 71 -4.65 12.03 1.39
C GLN A 71 -5.55 11.50 2.50
N CYS A 72 -5.01 10.71 3.42
CA CYS A 72 -5.73 10.05 4.50
C CYS A 72 -4.92 10.15 5.79
N PRO A 73 -4.91 11.32 6.45
CA PRO A 73 -4.08 11.57 7.63
C PRO A 73 -4.45 10.70 8.84
N ASP A 74 -5.66 10.15 8.88
CA ASP A 74 -6.13 9.26 9.95
C ASP A 74 -5.58 7.83 9.84
N LEU A 75 -5.02 7.46 8.68
CA LEU A 75 -4.44 6.12 8.49
C LEU A 75 -3.11 6.00 9.23
N LYS A 76 -3.01 4.95 10.04
CA LYS A 76 -1.81 4.67 10.82
C LYS A 76 -0.87 3.73 10.07
N LEU A 77 0.40 4.08 10.03
CA LEU A 77 1.49 3.18 9.66
C LEU A 77 1.85 2.31 10.87
N MET A 78 1.88 0.99 10.68
CA MET A 78 2.26 0.00 11.69
C MET A 78 3.48 -0.82 11.26
#